data_AF-A0AAV0WZA0-F1
#
_entry.id   AF-A0AAV0WZA0-F1
#
_cell.length_a   1.000
_cell.length_b   1.000
_cell.length_c   1.000
_cell.angle_alpha   90.00
_cell.angle_beta   90.00
_cell.angle_gamma   90.00
#
_symmetry.space_group_name_H-M   'P 1'
#
loop_
_entity.id
_entity.type
_entity.pdbx_description
1 polymer ?
#
loop_
_entity_poly.entity_id
_entity_poly.type
_entity_poly.pdbx_seq_one_letter_code
_entity_poly.pdbx_strand_id
1 'polypeptide(L)'
;MLEIRDIDAWTDKEDIAVCIARETPIAKENINIVNLRASYGGTQTALVLLPTRQARDVVEKGRLKISVVSCRVRQAERRIARCFKCLAHGHDTKTCQGTDRGKNCRRCGTIGHLAKDCKAEAAEAAAFKSILEKESMEARTGTGESEASSSGSDLQ
;
A
#
# COMPACT_ATOMS: atom_id res chain seq x y z
N MET A 1 -3.62 -3.15 -7.27
CA MET A 1 -4.70 -3.10 -6.27
C MET A 1 -5.68 -2.03 -6.71
N LEU A 2 -6.96 -2.32 -6.66
CA LEU A 2 -8.04 -1.41 -7.01
C LEU A 2 -8.80 -0.98 -5.76
N GLU A 3 -9.19 0.28 -5.73
CA GLU A 3 -10.13 0.83 -4.76
C GLU A 3 -11.46 1.08 -5.48
N ILE A 4 -12.52 0.44 -5.00
CA ILE A 4 -13.88 0.61 -5.51
C ILE A 4 -14.67 1.36 -4.44
N ARG A 5 -15.27 2.48 -4.80
CA ARG A 5 -16.03 3.37 -3.91
C ARG A 5 -17.50 3.39 -4.30
N ASP A 6 -18.34 3.83 -3.36
CA ASP A 6 -19.80 3.95 -3.51
C ASP A 6 -20.48 2.60 -3.76
N ILE A 7 -19.96 1.56 -3.12
CA ILE A 7 -20.66 0.27 -3.02
C ILE A 7 -21.82 0.47 -2.05
N ASP A 8 -22.95 -0.19 -2.25
CA ASP A 8 -24.06 -0.17 -1.30
C ASP A 8 -23.74 -0.98 -0.03
N ALA A 9 -24.53 -0.81 1.02
CA ALA A 9 -24.27 -1.44 2.32
C ALA A 9 -24.54 -2.95 2.35
N TRP A 10 -25.29 -3.48 1.38
CA TRP A 10 -25.77 -4.87 1.39
C TRP A 10 -24.96 -5.79 0.48
N THR A 11 -24.02 -5.22 -0.29
CA THR A 11 -23.17 -6.01 -1.18
C THR A 11 -22.08 -6.72 -0.39
N ASP A 12 -22.03 -8.04 -0.53
CA ASP A 12 -21.00 -8.88 0.08
C ASP A 12 -19.79 -9.09 -0.83
N LYS A 13 -18.73 -9.70 -0.27
CA LYS A 13 -17.51 -10.01 -1.03
C LYS A 13 -17.78 -10.90 -2.25
N GLU A 14 -18.71 -11.84 -2.13
CA GLU A 14 -19.05 -12.76 -3.21
C GLU A 14 -19.71 -12.04 -4.39
N ASP A 15 -20.62 -11.11 -4.12
CA ASP A 15 -21.28 -10.29 -5.12
C ASP A 15 -20.28 -9.41 -5.89
N ILE A 16 -19.31 -8.82 -5.17
CA ILE A 16 -18.23 -8.04 -5.78
C ILE A 16 -17.40 -8.91 -6.72
N ALA A 17 -17.02 -10.13 -6.29
CA ALA A 17 -16.23 -11.03 -7.11
C ALA A 17 -16.98 -11.48 -8.37
N VAL A 18 -18.27 -11.79 -8.26
CA VAL A 18 -19.13 -12.15 -9.39
C VAL A 18 -19.27 -10.99 -10.36
N CYS A 19 -19.51 -9.77 -9.88
CA CYS A 19 -19.64 -8.59 -10.73
C CYS A 19 -18.34 -8.28 -11.49
N ILE A 20 -17.19 -8.35 -10.82
CA ILE A 20 -15.88 -8.13 -11.48
C ILE A 20 -15.64 -9.19 -12.57
N ALA A 21 -15.95 -10.46 -12.30
CA ALA A 21 -15.79 -11.54 -13.28
C ALA A 21 -16.75 -11.42 -14.49
N ARG A 22 -17.88 -10.71 -14.36
CA ARG A 22 -18.80 -10.42 -15.47
C ARG A 22 -18.31 -9.27 -16.34
N GLU A 23 -17.75 -8.23 -15.73
CA GLU A 23 -17.32 -7.00 -16.40
C GLU A 23 -15.89 -7.08 -16.95
N THR A 24 -15.13 -8.09 -16.55
CA THR A 24 -13.73 -8.31 -16.94
C THR A 24 -13.46 -9.78 -17.26
N PRO A 25 -12.52 -10.08 -18.17
CA PRO A 25 -12.12 -11.46 -18.49
C PRO A 25 -11.18 -12.02 -17.40
N ILE A 26 -11.63 -12.01 -16.14
CA ILE A 26 -10.86 -12.48 -14.98
C ILE A 26 -11.59 -13.68 -14.35
N ALA A 27 -10.86 -14.77 -14.15
CA ALA A 27 -11.33 -15.91 -13.36
C ALA A 27 -11.43 -15.54 -11.87
N LYS A 28 -12.48 -16.02 -11.18
CA LYS A 28 -12.75 -15.71 -9.77
C LYS A 28 -11.55 -15.96 -8.83
N GLU A 29 -10.72 -16.95 -9.15
CA GLU A 29 -9.52 -17.32 -8.40
C GLU A 29 -8.46 -16.21 -8.32
N ASN A 30 -8.41 -15.33 -9.33
CA ASN A 30 -7.44 -14.23 -9.39
C ASN A 30 -7.94 -12.96 -8.71
N ILE A 31 -9.13 -13.00 -8.10
CA ILE A 31 -9.77 -11.86 -7.44
C ILE A 31 -9.71 -12.09 -5.94
N ASN A 32 -8.89 -11.29 -5.24
CA ASN A 32 -8.83 -11.32 -3.79
C ASN A 32 -9.32 -10.00 -3.19
N ILE A 33 -10.41 -10.05 -2.41
CA ILE A 33 -10.98 -8.87 -1.76
C ILE A 33 -10.31 -8.73 -0.40
N VAL A 34 -9.36 -7.80 -0.32
CA VAL A 34 -8.49 -7.59 0.84
C VAL A 34 -9.27 -6.95 1.99
N ASN A 35 -10.09 -5.95 1.69
CA ASN A 35 -10.83 -5.22 2.70
C ASN A 35 -12.14 -4.68 2.15
N LEU A 36 -13.18 -4.67 2.98
CA LEU A 36 -14.46 -4.02 2.71
C LEU A 36 -14.77 -3.17 3.94
N ARG A 37 -14.76 -1.84 3.77
CA ARG A 37 -14.98 -0.89 4.85
C ARG A 37 -16.24 -0.08 4.57
N ALA A 38 -17.03 0.17 5.62
CA ALA A 38 -18.07 1.18 5.55
C ALA A 38 -17.45 2.57 5.40
N SER A 39 -18.04 3.39 4.55
CA SER A 39 -17.71 4.79 4.33
C SER A 39 -18.85 5.67 4.87
N TYR A 40 -18.57 6.96 5.01
CA TYR A 40 -19.56 7.93 5.46
C TYR A 40 -20.74 7.99 4.47
N GLY A 41 -21.98 8.03 5.00
CA GLY A 41 -23.19 8.09 4.17
C GLY A 41 -23.77 6.75 3.73
N GLY A 42 -23.46 5.64 4.43
CA GLY A 42 -24.09 4.34 4.18
C GLY A 42 -23.57 3.60 2.95
N THR A 43 -22.50 4.09 2.33
CA THR A 43 -21.80 3.39 1.25
C THR A 43 -20.62 2.60 1.80
N GLN A 44 -20.07 1.69 1.01
CA GLN A 44 -18.90 0.89 1.31
C GLN A 44 -17.77 1.18 0.30
N THR A 45 -16.55 0.86 0.71
CA THR A 45 -15.35 0.93 -0.12
C THR A 45 -14.61 -0.39 -0.03
N ALA A 46 -14.33 -1.01 -1.18
CA ALA A 46 -13.60 -2.26 -1.27
C ALA A 46 -12.17 -2.04 -1.80
N LEU A 47 -11.22 -2.77 -1.23
CA LEU A 47 -9.88 -2.94 -1.77
C LEU A 47 -9.77 -4.33 -2.38
N VAL A 48 -9.54 -4.37 -3.69
CA VAL A 48 -9.47 -5.61 -4.46
C VAL A 48 -8.07 -5.77 -5.04
N LEU A 49 -7.48 -6.93 -4.80
CA LEU A 49 -6.26 -7.37 -5.42
C LEU A 49 -6.61 -8.20 -6.65
N LEU A 50 -6.09 -7.76 -7.79
CA LEU A 50 -6.19 -8.43 -9.08
C LEU A 50 -4.90 -8.15 -9.86
N PRO A 51 -4.61 -8.93 -10.91
CA PRO A 51 -3.38 -8.78 -11.65
C PRO A 51 -3.33 -7.42 -12.36
N THR A 52 -2.11 -6.93 -12.58
CA THR A 52 -1.83 -5.54 -12.97
C THR A 52 -2.38 -5.15 -14.33
N ARG A 53 -2.47 -6.10 -15.27
CA ARG A 53 -3.00 -5.86 -16.62
C ARG A 53 -4.48 -5.48 -16.55
N GLN A 54 -5.28 -6.34 -15.94
CA GLN A 54 -6.72 -6.13 -15.86
C GLN A 54 -7.10 -5.00 -14.91
N ALA A 55 -6.27 -4.75 -13.89
CA ALA A 55 -6.45 -3.60 -13.02
C ALA A 55 -6.37 -2.27 -13.80
N ARG A 56 -5.52 -2.18 -14.83
CA ARG A 56 -5.44 -0.97 -15.66
C ARG A 56 -6.70 -0.78 -16.49
N ASP A 57 -7.16 -1.83 -17.16
CA ASP A 57 -8.37 -1.78 -18.01
C ASP A 57 -9.60 -1.33 -17.21
N VAL A 58 -9.74 -1.81 -15.98
CA VAL A 58 -10.84 -1.42 -15.09
C VAL A 58 -10.72 0.05 -14.64
N VAL A 59 -9.50 0.52 -14.39
CA VAL A 59 -9.25 1.91 -13.99
C VAL A 59 -9.49 2.87 -15.15
N GLU A 60 -9.18 2.46 -16.39
CA GLU A 60 -9.46 3.24 -17.61
C GLU A 60 -10.97 3.41 -17.84
N LYS A 61 -11.76 2.35 -17.60
CA LYS A 61 -13.23 2.47 -17.58
C LYS A 61 -13.72 3.43 -16.47
N GLY A 62 -12.99 3.53 -15.36
CA GLY A 62 -13.23 4.47 -14.24
C GLY A 62 -14.48 4.20 -13.40
N ARG A 63 -15.40 3.38 -13.90
CA ARG A 63 -16.64 2.99 -13.23
C ARG A 63 -16.92 1.51 -13.47
N LEU A 64 -17.42 0.84 -12.43
CA LEU A 64 -17.93 -0.52 -12.51
C LEU A 64 -19.37 -0.54 -12.05
N LYS A 65 -20.20 -1.35 -12.71
CA LYS A 65 -21.54 -1.64 -12.22
C LYS A 65 -21.46 -2.83 -11.27
N ILE A 66 -21.80 -2.60 -10.01
CA ILE A 66 -21.91 -3.65 -9.01
C ILE A 66 -23.38 -3.73 -8.62
N SER A 67 -23.99 -4.89 -8.88
CA SER A 67 -25.43 -5.07 -8.74
C SER A 67 -26.22 -3.98 -9.52
N VAL A 68 -26.83 -3.03 -8.83
CA VAL A 68 -27.63 -1.93 -9.40
C VAL A 68 -26.87 -0.58 -9.39
N VAL A 69 -25.78 -0.48 -8.63
CA VAL A 69 -25.09 0.78 -8.36
C VAL A 69 -23.88 0.95 -9.28
N SER A 70 -23.64 2.18 -9.74
CA SER A 70 -22.44 2.54 -10.49
C SER A 70 -21.34 3.01 -9.54
N CYS A 71 -20.41 2.12 -9.22
CA CYS A 71 -19.31 2.34 -8.31
C CYS A 71 -18.11 3.01 -9.01
N ARG A 72 -17.45 3.95 -8.34
CA ARG A 72 -16.24 4.61 -8.86
C ARG A 72 -15.02 3.74 -8.59
N VAL A 73 -14.19 3.52 -9.61
CA VAL A 73 -12.97 2.72 -9.47
C VAL A 73 -11.74 3.60 -9.62
N ARG A 74 -10.76 3.40 -8.74
CA ARG A 74 -9.46 4.03 -8.81
C ARG A 74 -8.36 3.01 -8.58
N GLN A 75 -7.18 3.28 -9.13
CA GLN A 75 -6.00 2.54 -8.74
C GLN A 75 -5.71 2.85 -7.27
N ALA A 76 -5.72 1.81 -6.43
CA ALA A 76 -5.34 2.01 -5.03
C ALA A 76 -3.84 2.29 -5.01
N GLU A 77 -3.46 3.44 -4.47
CA GLU A 77 -2.07 3.73 -4.19
C GLU A 77 -1.50 2.64 -3.29
N ARG A 78 -0.36 2.08 -3.70
CA ARG A 78 0.35 1.11 -2.87
C ARG A 78 0.83 1.87 -1.64
N ARG A 79 0.08 1.78 -0.54
CA ARG A 79 0.52 2.33 0.74
C ARG A 79 1.67 1.46 1.25
N ILE A 80 2.88 1.77 0.79
CA ILE A 80 4.09 1.13 1.30
C ILE A 80 4.21 1.54 2.76
N ALA A 81 4.21 0.56 3.66
CA ALA A 81 4.38 0.83 5.08
C ALA A 81 5.71 1.55 5.33
N ARG A 82 5.73 2.43 6.34
CA ARG A 82 6.97 3.04 6.81
C ARG A 82 7.64 2.10 7.79
N CYS A 83 8.94 1.90 7.63
CA CYS A 83 9.78 1.19 8.59
C CYS A 83 9.61 1.83 9.97
N PHE A 84 9.46 1.01 11.01
CA PHE A 84 9.26 1.52 12.38
C PHE A 84 10.55 2.09 12.98
N LYS A 85 11.72 1.73 12.43
CA LYS A 85 13.03 2.23 12.85
C LYS A 85 13.38 3.54 12.16
N CYS A 86 13.57 3.55 10.84
CA CYS A 86 14.08 4.74 10.15
C CYS A 86 13.00 5.69 9.60
N LEU A 87 11.74 5.25 9.61
CA LEU A 87 10.57 5.96 9.06
C LEU A 87 10.55 6.08 7.52
N ALA A 88 11.58 5.59 6.80
CA ALA A 88 11.55 5.46 5.35
C ALA A 88 10.67 4.28 4.89
N HIS A 89 10.38 4.21 3.59
CA HIS A 89 9.52 3.21 2.96
C HIS A 89 10.35 2.10 2.29
N GLY A 90 9.73 0.95 2.06
CA GLY A 90 10.26 -0.10 1.17
C GLY A 90 11.03 -1.23 1.85
N HIS A 91 11.17 -1.20 3.17
CA HIS A 91 11.81 -2.27 3.94
C HIS A 91 11.19 -2.40 5.34
N ASP A 92 11.45 -3.54 5.98
CA ASP A 92 10.99 -3.81 7.34
C ASP A 92 12.09 -3.51 8.37
N THR A 93 11.70 -3.37 9.64
CA THR A 93 12.64 -3.11 10.75
C THR A 93 13.79 -4.12 10.81
N LYS A 94 13.53 -5.39 10.44
CA LYS A 94 14.53 -6.47 10.44
C LYS A 94 15.65 -6.26 9.42
N THR A 95 15.33 -5.68 8.28
CA THR A 95 16.28 -5.44 7.17
C THR A 95 16.69 -3.96 7.10
N CYS A 96 16.43 -3.18 8.15
CA CYS A 96 16.64 -1.75 8.19
C CYS A 96 18.08 -1.38 8.56
N GLN A 97 18.81 -0.88 7.57
CA GLN A 97 20.15 -0.28 7.73
C GLN A 97 20.12 1.25 7.91
N GLY A 98 18.94 1.86 7.86
CA GLY A 98 18.79 3.31 8.04
C GLY A 98 18.98 3.78 9.48
N THR A 99 19.09 5.11 9.64
CA THR A 99 19.18 5.79 10.93
C THR A 99 17.98 5.45 11.82
N ASP A 100 18.21 5.15 13.10
CA ASP A 100 17.11 4.92 14.03
C ASP A 100 16.41 6.24 14.42
N ARG A 101 15.12 6.30 14.10
CA ARG A 101 14.18 7.39 14.37
C ARG A 101 12.91 6.87 15.04
N GLY A 102 12.97 5.71 15.70
CA GLY A 102 11.80 5.07 16.32
C GLY A 102 11.11 5.93 17.40
N LYS A 103 11.87 6.85 18.02
CA LYS A 103 11.36 7.81 19.03
C LYS A 103 10.95 9.16 18.44
N ASN A 104 11.14 9.37 17.15
CA ASN A 104 10.87 10.63 16.49
C ASN A 104 9.38 10.70 16.10
N CYS A 105 8.85 11.92 16.06
CA CYS A 105 7.52 12.17 15.56
C CYS A 105 7.41 11.70 14.11
N ARG A 106 6.46 10.79 13.84
CA ARG A 106 6.25 10.24 12.50
C ARG A 106 5.67 11.26 11.50
N ARG A 107 5.47 12.52 11.88
CA ARG A 107 4.99 13.60 10.99
C ARG A 107 6.11 14.57 10.62
N CYS A 108 6.91 15.03 11.58
CA CYS A 108 7.94 16.07 11.38
C CYS A 108 9.37 15.61 11.71
N GLY A 109 9.56 14.43 12.30
CA GLY A 109 10.90 13.89 12.57
C GLY A 109 11.58 14.40 13.84
N THR A 110 10.94 15.28 14.63
CA THR A 110 11.49 15.77 15.90
C THR A 110 11.17 14.83 17.07
N ILE A 111 12.03 14.79 18.08
CA ILE A 111 11.83 14.00 19.30
C ILE A 111 10.93 14.77 20.28
N GLY A 112 10.26 14.06 21.20
CA GLY A 112 9.54 14.67 22.32
C GLY A 112 8.02 14.74 22.17
N HIS A 113 7.45 14.31 21.04
CA HIS A 113 6.00 14.19 20.85
C HIS A 113 5.61 13.10 19.86
N LEU A 114 4.37 12.64 19.95
CA LEU A 114 3.78 11.70 18.99
C LEU A 114 3.11 12.45 17.83
N ALA A 115 2.92 11.78 16.69
CA ALA A 115 2.29 12.38 15.51
C ALA A 115 0.88 12.94 15.78
N LYS A 116 0.18 12.42 16.80
CA LYS A 116 -1.13 12.92 17.24
C LYS A 116 -1.05 14.31 17.87
N ASP A 117 0.06 14.62 18.54
CA ASP A 117 0.29 15.87 19.26
C ASP A 117 1.22 16.83 18.48
N CYS A 118 1.49 16.50 17.21
CA CYS A 118 2.43 17.24 16.38
C CYS A 118 1.82 18.57 15.91
N LYS A 119 2.41 19.67 16.41
CA LYS A 119 2.07 21.06 16.04
C LYS A 119 2.98 21.66 14.98
N ALA A 120 3.84 20.86 14.35
CA ALA A 120 4.72 21.33 13.28
C ALA A 120 3.92 21.83 12.08
N GLU A 121 4.42 22.89 11.46
CA GLU A 121 3.82 23.48 10.26
C GLU A 121 3.89 22.49 9.09
N ALA A 122 3.00 22.69 8.10
CA ALA A 122 2.96 21.82 6.92
C ALA A 122 4.31 21.79 6.17
N ALA A 123 5.03 22.91 6.16
CA ALA A 123 6.35 23.05 5.54
C ALA A 123 7.41 22.18 6.23
N GLU A 124 7.45 22.16 7.57
CA GLU A 124 8.40 21.36 8.34
C GLU A 124 8.13 19.86 8.15
N ALA A 125 6.85 19.47 8.16
CA ALA A 125 6.45 18.10 7.87
C ALA A 125 6.79 17.68 6.43
N ALA A 126 6.71 18.60 5.46
CA ALA A 126 7.08 18.34 4.07
C ALA A 126 8.60 18.20 3.88
N ALA A 127 9.40 19.00 4.58
CA ALA A 127 10.86 18.87 4.58
C ALA A 127 11.29 17.50 5.09
N PHE A 128 10.70 17.03 6.20
CA PHE A 128 10.98 15.71 6.74
C PHE A 128 10.54 14.58 5.79
N LYS A 129 9.37 14.70 5.14
CA LYS A 129 8.93 13.74 4.12
C LYS A 129 9.92 13.65 2.95
N SER A 130 10.46 14.78 2.49
CA SER A 130 11.43 14.83 1.39
C SER A 130 12.72 14.08 1.73
N ILE A 131 13.17 14.13 2.99
CA ILE A 131 14.31 13.35 3.48
C ILE A 131 13.98 11.85 3.44
N LEU A 132 12.83 11.46 3.98
CA LEU A 132 12.41 10.06 4.00
C LEU A 132 12.21 9.50 2.59
N GLU A 133 11.71 10.30 1.64
CA GLU A 133 11.56 9.89 0.24
C GLU A 133 12.91 9.60 -0.41
N LYS A 134 13.93 10.43 -0.18
CA LYS A 134 15.30 10.17 -0.65
C LYS A 134 15.87 8.87 -0.08
N GLU A 135 15.77 8.68 1.23
CA GLU A 135 16.20 7.44 1.89
C GLU A 135 15.42 6.20 1.39
N SER A 136 14.15 6.38 1.01
CA SER A 136 13.31 5.31 0.42
C SER A 136 13.68 4.98 -1.03
N MET A 137 14.38 5.87 -1.73
CA MET A 137 14.91 5.60 -3.07
C MET A 137 16.24 4.86 -2.97
N GLU A 138 17.13 5.30 -2.08
CA GLU A 138 18.43 4.65 -1.83
C GLU A 138 18.29 3.21 -1.32
N ALA A 139 17.28 2.94 -0.48
CA ALA A 139 16.98 1.59 0.00
C ALA A 139 16.53 0.61 -1.12
N ARG A 140 16.07 1.11 -2.29
CA ARG A 140 15.66 0.26 -3.42
C ARG A 140 16.82 -0.17 -4.32
N THR A 141 17.95 0.54 -4.27
CA THR A 141 19.14 0.24 -5.08
C THR A 141 20.14 -0.66 -4.36
N GLY A 142 19.95 -0.92 -3.05
CA GLY A 142 20.86 -1.68 -2.19
C GLY A 142 20.61 -3.19 -2.09
N THR A 143 20.01 -3.83 -3.11
CA THR A 143 19.99 -5.30 -3.21
C THR A 143 20.76 -5.76 -4.44
N GLY A 144 22.08 -5.67 -4.35
CA GLY A 144 23.04 -6.26 -5.26
C GLY A 144 24.42 -6.21 -4.62
N GLU A 145 25.08 -7.38 -4.51
CA GLU A 145 26.49 -7.60 -4.10
C GLU A 145 26.70 -7.55 -2.57
N SER A 146 27.25 -8.54 -1.84
CA SER A 146 28.00 -9.80 -2.08
C SER A 146 27.75 -10.70 -0.84
N GLU A 147 27.86 -12.03 -0.82
CA GLU A 147 29.10 -12.81 -0.94
C GLU A 147 28.78 -14.26 -1.37
N ALA A 148 29.28 -14.62 -2.56
CA ALA A 148 29.58 -16.00 -2.91
C ALA A 148 31.08 -16.20 -2.63
N SER A 149 31.42 -16.98 -1.60
CA SER A 149 32.71 -17.60 -1.26
C SER A 149 32.54 -18.11 0.17
N SER A 150 32.43 -19.41 0.47
CA SER A 150 33.56 -20.33 0.41
C SER A 150 33.08 -21.78 0.32
N SER A 151 33.40 -22.43 -0.80
CA SER A 151 33.68 -23.86 -0.84
C SER A 151 34.92 -24.14 0.01
N GLY A 152 34.73 -24.77 1.18
CA GLY A 152 35.78 -25.37 2.00
C GLY A 152 35.51 -26.85 2.11
N SER A 153 36.05 -27.63 1.17
CA SER A 153 36.17 -29.07 1.27
C SER A 153 37.51 -29.38 1.93
N ASP A 154 37.50 -29.75 3.21
CA ASP A 154 38.64 -30.37 3.88
C ASP A 154 38.16 -31.34 4.97
N LEU A 155 38.34 -32.63 4.65
CA LEU A 155 38.85 -33.72 5.50
C LEU A 155 38.41 -33.80 6.98
N GLN A 156 37.63 -34.83 7.32
CA GLN A 156 38.14 -36.08 7.93
C GLN A 156 37.09 -37.19 7.98
#